data_AF-A0A128EGU4-F1
#
_entry.id   AF-A0A128EGU4-F1
#
_cell.length_a   1.000
_cell.length_b   1.000
_cell.length_c   1.000
_cell.angle_alpha   90.00
_cell.angle_beta   90.00
_cell.angle_gamma   90.00
#
_symmetry.space_group_name_H-M   'P 1'
#
loop_
_entity.id
_entity.type
_entity.pdbx_description
1 polymer ?
#
loop_
_entity_poly.entity_id
_entity_poly.type
_entity_poly.pdbx_seq_one_letter_code
_entity_poly.pdbx_strand_id
1 'polypeptide(L)' 'MKEEILSKYPDANVELVLGSGGNFIVDVDGKVIFSKVELERPRFPAPNEILELMA' A
#
# COMPACT_ATOMS: atom_id res chain seq x y z
N MET A 1 8.47 0.07 1.26
CA MET A 1 7.22 0.08 0.48
C MET A 1 7.45 0.31 -1.01
N LYS A 2 7.74 1.54 -1.49
CA LYS A 2 7.95 1.77 -2.94
C LYS A 2 9.04 0.86 -3.52
N GLU A 3 10.19 0.79 -2.86
CA GLU A 3 11.31 -0.07 -3.26
C GLU A 3 10.92 -1.56 -3.27
N GLU A 4 10.10 -1.97 -2.31
CA GLU A 4 9.61 -3.34 -2.18
C GLU A 4 8.67 -3.70 -3.35
N ILE A 5 7.72 -2.81 -3.68
CA ILE A 5 6.85 -2.93 -4.86
C ILE A 5 7.68 -3.02 -6.13
N LEU A 6 8.63 -2.11 -6.33
CA LEU A 6 9.47 -2.08 -7.54
C LEU A 6 10.43 -3.27 -7.64
N SER A 7 10.79 -3.92 -6.53
CA SER A 7 11.62 -5.13 -6.56
C SER A 7 10.90 -6.33 -7.18
N LYS A 8 9.58 -6.43 -6.99
CA LYS A 8 8.74 -7.50 -7.55
C LYS A 8 8.07 -7.10 -8.87
N TYR A 9 7.75 -5.82 -9.02
CA TYR A 9 7.10 -5.23 -10.20
C TYR A 9 7.91 -4.04 -10.72
N PRO A 10 9.03 -4.26 -11.43
CA PRO A 10 9.94 -3.19 -11.84
C PRO A 10 9.31 -2.12 -12.75
N ASP A 11 8.29 -2.51 -13.52
CA ASP A 11 7.58 -1.64 -14.46
C ASP A 11 6.37 -0.93 -13.82
N ALA A 12 6.10 -1.15 -12.53
CA ALA A 12 4.98 -0.51 -11.84
C ALA A 12 5.19 1.00 -11.71
N ASN A 13 4.17 1.79 -12.03
CA ASN A 13 4.15 3.21 -11.72
C ASN A 13 3.70 3.41 -10.26
N VAL A 14 4.62 3.81 -9.38
CA VAL A 14 4.34 4.03 -7.95
C VAL A 14 4.39 5.52 -7.62
N GLU A 15 3.22 6.07 -7.31
CA GLU A 15 3.02 7.46 -6.93
C GLU A 15 2.77 7.59 -5.42
N LEU A 16 3.29 8.68 -4.83
CA LEU A 16 3.02 9.03 -3.44
C LEU A 16 2.06 10.22 -3.41
N VAL A 17 0.82 9.95 -3.02
CA VAL A 17 -0.22 10.98 -2.89
C VAL A 17 -0.29 11.43 -1.44
N LEU A 18 -0.16 12.74 -1.20
CA LEU A 18 -0.33 13.32 0.14
C LEU A 18 -1.80 13.19 0.57
N GLY A 19 -2.03 12.44 1.64
CA GLY A 19 -3.33 12.34 2.30
C GLY A 19 -3.46 13.24 3.54
N SER A 20 -4.66 13.28 4.11
CA SER A 20 -4.96 13.98 5.37
C SER A 20 -5.42 13.00 6.47
N GLY A 21 -5.44 13.43 7.73
CA GLY A 21 -6.05 12.66 8.83
C GLY A 21 -5.24 11.47 9.35
N GLY A 22 -3.96 11.35 8.97
CA GLY A 22 -3.12 10.22 9.38
C GLY A 22 -3.48 8.88 8.73
N ASN A 23 -4.19 8.96 7.60
CA ASN A 23 -4.57 7.82 6.77
C ASN A 23 -3.35 7.23 6.06
N PHE A 24 -3.39 5.92 5.86
CA PHE A 24 -2.46 5.22 4.99
C PHE A 24 -3.27 4.24 4.16
N ILE A 25 -3.38 4.51 2.87
CA ILE A 25 -4.21 3.78 1.92
C ILE A 25 -3.28 3.33 0.78
N VAL A 26 -3.40 2.07 0.39
CA VAL A 26 -2.76 1.53 -0.80
C VAL A 26 -3.85 1.14 -1.78
N ASP A 27 -3.83 1.80 -2.92
CA ASP A 27 -4.69 1.52 -4.06
C ASP A 27 -3.85 0.97 -5.21
N VAL A 28 -4.34 -0.07 -5.87
CA VAL A 28 -3.74 -0.66 -7.06
C VAL A 28 -4.81 -0.72 -8.14
N ASP A 29 -4.57 -0.03 -9.25
CA ASP A 29 -5.47 0.04 -10.41
C ASP A 29 -6.93 0.42 -10.06
N GLY A 30 -7.11 1.33 -9.10
CA GLY A 30 -8.43 1.80 -8.64
C GLY A 30 -9.09 0.91 -7.58
N LYS A 31 -8.37 -0.09 -7.06
CA LYS A 31 -8.82 -0.96 -5.98
C LYS A 31 -7.97 -0.74 -4.73
N VAL A 32 -8.62 -0.34 -3.64
CA VAL A 32 -7.99 -0.30 -2.32
C VAL A 32 -7.72 -1.73 -1.85
N ILE A 33 -6.45 -2.04 -1.62
CA ILE A 33 -6.00 -3.34 -1.11
C ILE A 33 -5.56 -3.28 0.35
N PHE A 34 -5.27 -2.08 0.87
CA PHE A 34 -4.94 -1.86 2.27
C PHE A 34 -5.41 -0.48 2.73
N SER A 35 -6.05 -0.42 3.89
CA SER A 35 -6.42 0.82 4.56
C SER A 35 -6.16 0.70 6.06
N LYS A 36 -5.24 1.52 6.57
CA LYS A 36 -4.88 1.53 8.00
C LYS A 36 -6.07 1.76 8.92
N VAL A 37 -7.05 2.56 8.48
CA VAL A 37 -8.21 2.94 9.30
C VAL A 37 -9.32 1.88 9.29
N GLU A 38 -9.27 0.93 8.36
CA GLU A 38 -10.21 -0.20 8.30
C GLU A 38 -9.76 -1.38 9.16
N LEU A 39 -8.51 -1.37 9.65
CA LEU A 39 -8.01 -2.37 10.58
C LEU A 39 -8.61 -2.18 11.98
N GLU A 40 -8.98 -3.28 12.64
CA GLU A 40 -9.41 -3.27 14.06
C GLU A 40 -8.40 -2.55 14.96
N ARG A 41 -7.11 -2.68 14.63
CA ARG A 41 -6.02 -1.93 15.25
C ARG A 41 -5.20 -1.21 14.17
N PRO A 42 -5.22 0.14 14.13
CA PRO A 42 -4.47 0.89 13.14
C PRO A 42 -2.97 0.62 13.22
N ARG A 43 -2.38 0.21 12.10
CA ARG A 43 -0.93 0.02 11.92
C ARG A 43 -0.54 0.29 10.47
N PHE A 44 0.77 0.41 10.23
CA PHE A 44 1.30 0.32 8.88
C PHE A 44 1.40 -1.15 8.42
N PRO A 45 1.50 -1.40 7.11
CA PRO A 45 1.74 -2.74 6.62
C PRO A 45 3.07 -3.30 7.13
N ALA A 46 3.11 -4.61 7.36
CA ALA A 46 4.35 -5.34 7.60
C ALA A 46 5.18 -5.43 6.29
N PRO A 47 6.49 -5.69 6.39
CA PRO A 47 7.30 -5.98 5.19
C PRO A 47 6.67 -7.11 4.37
N ASN A 48 6.61 -6.94 3.04
CA ASN A 48 6.01 -7.85 2.06
C ASN A 48 4.48 -7.99 2.08
N GLU A 49 3.76 -7.43 3.06
CA GLU A 49 2.31 -7.59 3.17
C GLU A 49 1.58 -7.00 1.95
N ILE A 50 2.01 -5.83 1.46
CA ILE A 50 1.40 -5.23 0.26
C ILE A 50 1.65 -6.11 -0.97
N LEU A 51 2.84 -6.71 -1.10
CA LEU A 51 3.15 -7.60 -2.21
C LEU A 51 2.33 -8.90 -2.20
N GLU A 52 1.93 -9.36 -1.02
CA GLU A 52 1.07 -10.52 -0.82
C GLU A 52 -0.39 -10.19 -1.16
N LEU A 53 -0.85 -8.99 -0.85
CA LEU A 53 -2.20 -8.51 -1.17
C LEU A 53 -2.43 -8.20 -2.66
N MET A 54 -1.34 -8.01 -3.43
CA MET A 54 -1.37 -7.81 -4.88
C MET A 54 -1.42 -9.13 -5.69
N ALA A 55 -1.36 -10.29 -5.03
CA ALA A 55 -1.31 -11.61 -5.68
C ALA A 55 -2.66 -12.09 -6.22
#